data_AF-A0A842QEW0-F1
#
_entry.id   AF-A0A842QEW0-F1
#
_cell.length_a   1.000
_cell.length_b   1.000
_cell.length_c   1.000
_cell.angle_alpha   90.00
_cell.angle_beta   90.00
_cell.angle_gamma   90.00
#
_symmetry.space_group_name_H-M   'P 1'
#
loop_
_entity.id
_entity.type
_entity.pdbx_description
1 polymer ?
#
loop_
_entity_poly.entity_id
_entity_poly.type
_entity_poly.pdbx_seq_one_letter_code
_entity_poly.pdbx_strand_id
1 'polypeptide(L)' 'MSQDISDLERKILRFIFEDNHRASAIQKALSGQEQRYTRNDIIAALNSLEEKDLAERYSSKSWIATGDAEDYLE' A
#
# COMPACT_ATOMS: atom_id res chain seq x y z
N MET A 1 -3.35 17.45 -9.95
CA MET A 1 -2.43 17.61 -8.81
C MET A 1 -1.99 16.21 -8.47
N SER A 2 -0.80 15.78 -8.92
CA SER A 2 -0.28 14.46 -8.54
C SER A 2 -0.09 14.47 -7.03
N GLN A 3 -0.84 13.65 -6.29
CA GLN A 3 -0.51 13.45 -4.89
C GLN A 3 0.85 12.78 -4.85
N ASP A 4 1.87 13.44 -4.31
CA ASP A 4 3.17 12.79 -4.15
C ASP A 4 3.02 11.58 -3.20
N ILE A 5 3.11 10.38 -3.77
CA ILE A 5 3.22 9.13 -3.03
C ILE A 5 4.70 8.72 -2.99
N SER A 6 5.16 8.29 -1.82
CA SER A 6 6.50 7.76 -1.61
C SER A 6 6.72 6.44 -2.33
N ASP A 7 7.98 6.04 -2.51
CA ASP A 7 8.34 4.73 -3.06
C ASP A 7 7.72 3.56 -2.29
N LEU A 8 7.60 3.68 -0.96
CA LEU A 8 6.97 2.65 -0.13
C LEU A 8 5.47 2.58 -0.41
N GLU A 9 4.78 3.72 -0.44
CA GLU A 9 3.36 3.81 -0.77
C GLU A 9 3.11 3.23 -2.16
N ARG A 10 3.88 3.60 -3.19
CA ARG A 10 3.74 3.07 -4.55
C ARG A 10 3.93 1.55 -4.60
N LYS A 11 4.94 1.02 -3.90
CA LYS A 11 5.15 -0.44 -3.83
C LYS A 11 3.97 -1.14 -3.18
N ILE A 12 3.48 -0.63 -2.05
CA ILE A 12 2.32 -1.17 -1.34
C ILE A 12 1.07 -1.10 -2.21
N LEU A 13 0.85 0.04 -2.87
CA LEU A 13 -0.28 0.28 -3.76
C LEU A 13 -0.33 -0.78 -4.86
N ARG A 14 0.82 -1.08 -5.48
CA ARG A 14 0.93 -2.14 -6.49
C ARG A 14 0.49 -3.50 -5.97
N PHE A 15 0.88 -3.84 -4.74
CA PHE A 15 0.45 -5.09 -4.11
C PHE A 15 -1.07 -5.13 -3.92
N ILE A 16 -1.67 -4.07 -3.36
CA ILE A 16 -3.10 -4.05 -3.05
C ILE A 16 -4.01 -3.75 -4.26
N PHE A 17 -3.42 -3.37 -5.40
CA PHE A 17 -4.13 -3.13 -6.66
C PHE A 17 -4.42 -4.44 -7.40
N GLU A 18 -3.47 -5.38 -7.40
CA GLU A 18 -3.66 -6.68 -8.04
C GLU A 18 -4.64 -7.59 -7.27
N ASP A 19 -4.61 -7.54 -5.93
CA ASP A 19 -5.51 -8.31 -5.06
C ASP A 19 -5.61 -7.70 -3.66
N ASN A 20 -6.67 -8.01 -2.89
CA ASN A 20 -6.74 -7.56 -1.50
C ASN A 20 -5.61 -8.21 -0.68
N HIS A 21 -4.85 -7.40 0.05
CA HIS A 21 -3.72 -7.93 0.82
C HIS A 21 -3.71 -7.46 2.27
N ARG A 22 -3.25 -8.38 3.13
CA ARG A 22 -3.01 -8.09 4.54
C ARG A 22 -1.67 -7.40 4.72
N ALA A 23 -1.58 -6.46 5.65
CA ALA A 23 -0.32 -5.78 5.99
C ALA A 23 0.86 -6.74 6.24
N SER A 24 0.60 -7.89 6.89
CA SER A 24 1.63 -8.92 7.12
C SER A 24 2.10 -9.62 5.85
N ALA A 25 1.24 -9.78 4.84
CA ALA A 25 1.61 -10.37 3.56
C ALA A 25 2.48 -9.39 2.75
N ILE A 26 2.06 -8.12 2.72
CA ILE A 26 2.81 -7.03 2.08
C ILE A 26 4.20 -6.89 2.72
N GLN A 27 4.28 -6.90 4.06
CA GLN A 27 5.55 -6.87 4.77
C GLN A 27 6.45 -8.05 4.39
N LYS A 28 5.88 -9.26 4.29
CA LYS A 28 6.66 -10.46 3.92
C LYS A 28 7.18 -10.37 2.48
N ALA A 29 6.37 -9.86 1.55
CA ALA A 29 6.77 -9.65 0.17
C ALA A 29 7.90 -8.61 0.05
N LEU A 30 7.78 -7.48 0.77
CA LEU A 30 8.79 -6.43 0.78
C LEU A 30 10.06 -6.80 1.52
N SER A 31 9.97 -7.56 2.63
CA SER A 31 11.14 -8.01 3.40
C SER A 31 12.06 -8.92 2.59
N GLY A 32 11.55 -9.61 1.57
CA GLY A 32 12.35 -10.41 0.64
C GLY A 32 13.18 -9.57 -0.34
N GLN A 33 12.79 -8.32 -0.58
CA GLN A 33 13.46 -7.43 -1.52
C GLN A 33 14.32 -6.38 -0.81
N GLU A 34 13.82 -5.82 0.30
CA GLU A 34 14.50 -4.80 1.10
C GLU A 34 14.09 -4.97 2.57
N GLN A 35 14.99 -5.53 3.41
CA GLN A 35 14.81 -5.68 4.87
C GLN A 35 14.73 -4.34 5.63
N ARG A 36 14.40 -3.25 4.95
CA ARG A 36 14.41 -1.88 5.50
C ARG A 36 13.08 -1.48 6.14
N TYR A 37 11.97 -2.07 5.70
CA TYR A 37 10.64 -1.63 6.11
C TYR A 37 10.10 -2.47 7.27
N THR A 38 9.75 -1.80 8.37
CA THR A 38 9.12 -2.44 9.52
C THR A 38 7.61 -2.56 9.31
N ARG A 39 6.94 -3.36 10.15
CA ARG A 39 5.48 -3.46 10.17
C ARG A 39 4.81 -2.10 10.38
N ASN A 40 5.41 -1.22 11.18
CA ASN A 40 4.85 0.09 11.46
C ASN A 40 4.92 1.00 10.23
N ASP A 41 5.99 0.93 9.45
CA ASP A 41 6.14 1.69 8.21
C ASP A 41 5.08 1.27 7.19
N ILE A 42 4.82 -0.03 7.07
CA ILE A 42 3.77 -0.59 6.20
C ILE A 42 2.39 -0.06 6.62
N ILE A 43 2.08 -0.11 7.92
CA ILE A 43 0.79 0.38 8.45
C ILE A 43 0.66 1.89 8.23
N ALA A 44 1.72 2.65 8.46
CA ALA A 44 1.73 4.10 8.26
C ALA A 44 1.49 4.47 6.79
N ALA A 45 2.15 3.77 5.86
CA ALA A 45 1.96 3.97 4.44
C ALA A 45 0.55 3.56 3.98
N LEU A 46 -0.01 2.46 4.49
CA LEU A 46 -1.40 2.06 4.20
C LEU A 46 -2.41 3.09 4.70
N ASN A 47 -2.23 3.63 5.91
CA ASN A 47 -3.09 4.70 6.41
C ASN A 47 -2.93 5.97 5.57
N SER A 48 -1.72 6.31 5.12
CA SER A 48 -1.52 7.49 4.28
C SER A 48 -2.16 7.34 2.90
N LEU A 49 -2.13 6.14 2.31
CA LEU A 49 -2.87 5.81 1.08
C LEU A 49 -4.39 5.90 1.30
N GLU A 50 -4.88 5.51 2.48
CA GLU A 50 -6.29 5.63 2.88
C GLU A 50 -6.72 7.09 3.03
N GLU A 51 -5.89 7.94 3.64
CA GLU A 51 -6.11 9.39 3.74
C GLU A 51 -6.08 10.11 2.38
N LYS A 52 -5.47 9.48 1.39
CA LYS A 52 -5.31 9.98 0.02
C LYS A 52 -6.40 9.51 -0.94
N ASP A 53 -7.36 8.71 -0.45
CA ASP A 53 -8.38 8.02 -1.25
C ASP A 53 -7.79 7.07 -2.32
N LEU A 54 -6.57 6.57 -2.10
CA LEU A 54 -5.88 5.61 -3.00
C LEU A 54 -6.00 4.15 -2.53
N ALA A 55 -6.38 3.94 -1.27
CA ALA A 55 -6.61 2.62 -0.70
C ALA A 55 -7.78 2.64 0.29
N GLU A 56 -8.45 1.50 0.43
CA GLU A 56 -9.55 1.35 1.38
C GLU A 56 -9.34 0.09 2.23
N ARG A 57 -9.80 0.14 3.48
CA ARG A 57 -9.84 -1.06 4.34
C ARG A 57 -10.94 -1.99 3.87
N TYR A 58 -10.53 -3.09 3.25
CA TYR A 58 -11.43 -4.20 2.94
C TYR A 58 -11.81 -5.00 4.20
N SER A 59 -10.91 -5.10 5.18
CA SER A 59 -11.19 -5.75 6.47
C SER A 59 -10.36 -5.14 7.61
N SER A 60 -10.54 -5.66 8.82
CA SER A 60 -9.73 -5.25 9.99
C SER A 60 -8.21 -5.39 9.82
N LYS A 61 -7.74 -6.16 8.82
CA LYS A 61 -6.32 -6.42 8.58
C LYS A 61 -5.90 -6.35 7.11
N SER A 62 -6.80 -5.98 6.19
CA SER A 62 -6.53 -5.99 4.75
C SER A 62 -7.00 -4.71 4.07
N TRP A 63 -6.27 -4.33 3.02
CA TRP A 63 -6.53 -3.16 2.20
C TRP A 63 -6.67 -3.58 0.73
N ILE A 64 -7.39 -2.76 -0.01
CA ILE A 64 -7.56 -2.85 -1.46
C ILE A 64 -7.31 -1.47 -2.07
N ALA A 65 -6.74 -1.39 -3.26
CA ALA A 65 -6.59 -0.12 -3.96
C ALA A 65 -7.96 0.41 -4.43
N THR A 66 -8.09 1.74 -4.53
CA THR A 66 -9.25 2.39 -5.15
C THR A 66 -9.04 2.52 -6.67
N GLY A 67 -10.10 2.92 -7.39
CA GLY A 67 -10.00 3.16 -8.85
C GLY A 67 -8.98 4.24 -9.22
N ASP A 68 -8.84 5.28 -8.38
CA ASP A 68 -7.88 6.38 -8.60
C ASP A 68 -6.41 5.97 -8.41
N ALA A 69 -6.15 4.77 -7.90
CA ALA A 69 -4.79 4.24 -7.74
C ALA A 69 -4.12 3.89 -9.07
N GLU A 70 -4.89 3.62 -10.13
CA GLU A 70 -4.37 3.21 -11.45
C GLU A 70 -3.42 4.27 -12.04
N ASP A 71 -3.78 5.56 -11.91
CA ASP A 71 -2.97 6.72 -12.35
C ASP A 71 -1.57 6.79 -11.71
N TYR A 72 -1.33 6.09 -10.60
CA TYR A 72 -0.06 6.11 -9.86
C TYR A 72 0.83 4.90 -10.13
N LEU A 73 0.32 3.92 -10.87
CA LEU A 73 0.99 2.65 -11.18
C LEU A 73 1.50 2.57 -12.63
N GLU A 74 1.09 3.49 -13.51
CA GLU A 74 1.64 3.71 -14.87
C GLU A 74 2.98 4.49 -14.86
#